data_AF-A0A949HYX7-F1
#
_entry.id   AF-A0A949HYX7-F1
#
_cell.length_a   1.000
_cell.length_b   1.000
_cell.length_c   1.000
_cell.angle_alpha   90.00
_cell.angle_beta   90.00
_cell.angle_gamma   90.00
#
_symmetry.space_group_name_H-M   'P 1'
#
loop_
_entity.id
_entity.type
_entity.pdbx_description
1 polymer ?
#
loop_
_entity_poly.entity_id
_entity_poly.type
_entity_poly.pdbx_seq_one_letter_code
_entity_poly.pdbx_strand_id
1 'polypeptide(L)' 'AGIEYDRIYTELKVPAGYRVECGVVIGRQGPKTLLPEALQAKEAPSSRKPVTDFALEGGF' A
#
# COMPACT_ATOMS: atom_id res chain seq x y z
N ALA A 1 -4.44 -7.96 -7.30
CA ALA A 1 -5.30 -7.20 -6.36
C ALA A 1 -4.69 -7.32 -4.96
N GLY A 2 -4.73 -6.26 -4.14
CA GLY A 2 -4.05 -6.21 -2.84
C GLY A 2 -4.92 -6.60 -1.64
N ILE A 3 -6.24 -6.64 -1.80
CA ILE A 3 -7.24 -6.98 -0.77
C ILE A 3 -8.51 -7.55 -1.44
N GLU A 4 -9.35 -8.27 -0.69
CA GLU A 4 -10.60 -8.90 -1.16
C GLU A 4 -11.83 -8.05 -0.79
N TYR A 5 -12.24 -7.13 -1.67
CA TYR A 5 -13.28 -6.14 -1.39
C TYR A 5 -14.63 -6.72 -0.95
N ASP A 6 -15.19 -7.68 -1.72
CA ASP A 6 -16.52 -8.25 -1.43
C ASP A 6 -16.58 -8.91 -0.05
N ARG A 7 -15.50 -9.58 0.34
CA ARG A 7 -15.36 -10.16 1.68
C ARG A 7 -15.16 -9.10 2.75
N ILE A 8 -14.43 -8.03 2.48
CA ILE A 8 -14.29 -6.93 3.45
C ILE A 8 -15.66 -6.31 3.76
N TYR A 9 -16.48 -6.01 2.74
CA TYR A 9 -17.83 -5.46 2.96
C TYR A 9 -18.69 -6.41 3.81
N THR A 10 -18.64 -7.71 3.49
CA THR A 10 -19.46 -8.73 4.17
C THR A 10 -18.97 -9.03 5.59
N GLU A 11 -17.69 -9.34 5.76
CA GLU A 11 -17.10 -9.79 7.03
C GLU A 11 -16.95 -8.66 8.04
N LEU A 12 -16.60 -7.45 7.59
CA LEU A 12 -16.50 -6.27 8.47
C LEU A 12 -17.81 -5.50 8.61
N LYS A 13 -18.89 -5.96 7.95
CA LYS A 13 -20.23 -5.34 7.98
C LYS A 13 -20.19 -3.85 7.64
N VAL A 14 -19.45 -3.51 6.58
CA VAL A 14 -19.32 -2.12 6.14
C VAL A 14 -20.70 -1.63 5.65
N PRO A 15 -21.22 -0.51 6.19
CA PRO A 15 -22.53 -0.02 5.78
C PRO A 15 -22.57 0.41 4.32
N ALA A 16 -23.77 0.39 3.74
CA ALA A 16 -24.00 0.93 2.41
C ALA A 16 -23.62 2.43 2.35
N GLY A 17 -23.05 2.86 1.23
CA GLY A 17 -22.59 4.23 1.02
C GLY A 17 -21.17 4.51 1.50
N TYR A 18 -20.48 3.55 2.14
CA TYR A 18 -19.06 3.66 2.49
C TYR A 18 -18.21 2.92 1.47
N ARG A 19 -17.02 3.47 1.19
CA ARG A 19 -16.03 2.86 0.28
C ARG A 19 -14.80 2.43 1.04
N VAL A 20 -14.38 1.19 0.82
CA VAL A 20 -13.08 0.69 1.30
C VAL A 20 -11.97 1.26 0.40
N GLU A 21 -11.05 2.03 0.98
CA GLU A 21 -9.96 2.67 0.22
C GLU A 21 -8.68 1.82 0.19
N CYS A 22 -8.22 1.36 1.37
CA CYS A 22 -7.02 0.55 1.48
C CYS A 22 -7.00 -0.28 2.77
N GLY A 23 -6.17 -1.32 2.77
CA GLY A 23 -5.76 -2.01 3.98
C GLY A 23 -4.45 -1.44 4.50
N VAL A 24 -4.34 -1.26 5.82
CA VAL A 24 -3.12 -0.78 6.48
C VAL A 24 -2.62 -1.84 7.45
N VAL A 25 -1.35 -2.21 7.34
CA VAL A 25 -0.68 -3.15 8.25
C VAL A 25 0.22 -2.35 9.18
N ILE A 26 -0.02 -2.46 10.49
CA ILE A 26 0.76 -1.79 11.54
C ILE A 26 1.32 -2.84 12.48
N GLY A 27 2.64 -2.78 12.73
CA GLY A 27 3.33 -3.73 13.58
C GLY A 27 4.79 -3.33 13.80
N ARG A 28 5.54 -4.20 14.49
CA ARG A 28 7.00 -4.05 14.65
C ARG A 28 7.72 -4.76 13.51
N GLN A 29 8.75 -4.13 12.96
CA GLN A 29 9.54 -4.74 11.87
C GLN A 29 10.26 -6.00 12.37
N GLY A 30 10.08 -7.10 11.65
CA GLY A 30 10.74 -8.38 11.92
C GLY A 30 12.03 -8.57 11.12
N PRO A 31 12.77 -9.67 11.37
CA PRO A 31 13.94 -10.02 10.57
C PRO A 31 13.58 -10.25 9.10
N LYS A 32 14.36 -9.66 8.18
CA LYS A 32 14.16 -9.82 6.73
C LYS A 32 14.22 -11.27 6.27
N THR A 33 15.00 -12.10 6.96
CA THR A 33 15.18 -13.53 6.64
C THR A 33 13.91 -14.36 6.76
N LEU A 34 12.88 -13.85 7.44
CA LEU A 34 11.56 -14.49 7.52
C LEU A 34 10.71 -14.26 6.27
N LEU A 35 11.08 -13.29 5.42
CA LEU A 35 10.38 -13.04 4.17
C LEU A 35 10.79 -14.07 3.10
N PRO A 36 9.89 -14.42 2.16
CA PRO A 36 10.25 -15.12 0.94
C PRO A 36 11.39 -14.42 0.20
N GLU A 37 12.29 -15.17 -0.43
CA GLU A 37 13.54 -14.66 -1.05
C GLU A 37 13.29 -13.45 -1.97
N ALA A 38 12.25 -13.50 -2.80
CA ALA A 38 11.87 -12.43 -3.72
C ALA A 38 11.47 -11.10 -3.03
N LEU A 39 11.06 -11.16 -1.75
CA LEU A 39 10.67 -10.00 -0.96
C LEU A 39 11.83 -9.49 -0.08
N GLN A 40 12.81 -10.32 0.26
CA GLN A 40 13.96 -9.90 1.09
C GLN A 40 14.73 -8.74 0.44
N ALA A 41 14.99 -8.83 -0.86
CA ALA A 41 15.66 -7.78 -1.63
C ALA A 41 14.85 -6.48 -1.74
N LYS A 42 13.53 -6.54 -1.54
CA LYS A 42 12.59 -5.42 -1.65
C LYS A 42 12.29 -4.75 -0.32
N GLU A 43 12.72 -5.32 0.80
CA GLU A 43 12.53 -4.79 2.15
C GLU A 43 13.51 -3.64 2.41
N ALA A 44 13.35 -2.55 1.65
CA ALA A 44 14.14 -1.32 1.73
C ALA A 44 13.26 -0.12 1.37
N PRO A 45 13.58 1.10 1.86
CA PRO A 45 12.84 2.29 1.47
C PRO A 45 12.82 2.49 -0.04
N SER A 46 11.65 2.79 -0.61
CA SER A 46 11.53 3.14 -2.02
C SER A 46 12.19 4.48 -2.31
N SER A 47 12.78 4.63 -3.50
CA SER A 47 13.26 5.94 -3.97
C SER A 47 12.09 6.89 -4.26
N ARG A 48 12.39 8.16 -4.49
CA ARG A 48 11.42 9.17 -4.94
C ARG A 48 11.89 9.71 -6.29
N LYS A 49 10.92 10.05 -7.14
CA LYS A 49 11.20 10.84 -8.34
C LYS A 49 11.68 12.23 -7.91
N PRO A 50 12.62 12.85 -8.65
CA PRO A 50 12.89 14.28 -8.53
C PRO A 50 11.59 15.09 -8.63
N VAL A 51 11.49 16.17 -7.84
CA VAL A 51 10.29 17.03 -7.85
C VAL A 51 10.05 17.64 -9.24
N THR A 52 11.14 17.93 -9.96
CA THR A 52 11.12 18.45 -11.34
C THR A 52 10.47 17.50 -12.34
N ASP A 53 10.24 16.23 -12.00
CA ASP A 53 9.58 15.27 -12.89
C ASP A 53 8.06 15.43 -12.93
N PHE A 54 7.47 16.10 -11.93
CA PHE A 54 6.01 16.19 -11.78
C PHE A 54 5.51 17.56 -11.31
N ALA A 55 6.39 18.47 -10.92
CA ALA A 55 6.06 19.87 -10.66
C ALA A 55 6.45 20.72 -11.88
N LEU A 56 5.46 21.34 -12.53
CA LEU A 56 5.62 22.20 -13.70
C LEU A 56 5.17 23.62 -13.33
N GLU A 57 5.92 24.63 -13.75
CA GLU A 57 5.49 26.02 -13.62
C GLU A 57 4.45 26.34 -14.71
N GLY A 58 3.32 26.94 -14.33
CA GLY A 58 2.27 27.31 -15.26
C GLY A 58 1.20 26.21 -15.42
N GLY A 59 0.96 25.79 -16.66
CA GLY A 59 -0.10 24.84 -17.02
C GLY A 59 0.38 23.39 -17.11
N PHE A 60 -0.58 22.46 -17.00
CA PHE A 60 -0.37 21.04 -17.27
C PHE A 60 -0.53 20.73 -18.77
#